data_AF-A0A7W1PAX2-F1
#
_entry.id   AF-A0A7W1PAX2-F1
#
_cell.length_a   1.000
_cell.length_b   1.000
_cell.length_c   1.000
_cell.angle_alpha   90.00
_cell.angle_beta   90.00
_cell.angle_gamma   90.00
#
_symmetry.space_group_name_H-M   'P 1'
#
loop_
_entity.id
_entity.type
_entity.pdbx_description
1 polymer ?
#
loop_
_entity_poly.entity_id
_entity_poly.type
_entity_poly.pdbx_seq_one_letter_code
_entity_poly.pdbx_strand_id
1 'polypeptide(L)'
;MTDFLAGVLPGALATLQGVLVSSGVILALFLGFCVLLNLPKLRRSGQHSRVVRGLEEVMGGRQTYLAPDAPRGTVDQLRTPELLEAEARKSA
;
A
#
# COMPACT_ATOMS: atom_id res chain seq x y z
N MET A 1 -36.67 -36.54 24.17
CA MET A 1 -35.82 -35.34 23.95
C MET A 1 -34.51 -35.72 23.24
N THR A 2 -33.90 -36.85 23.58
CA THR A 2 -32.70 -37.43 22.95
C THR A 2 -32.88 -37.76 21.46
N ASP A 3 -34.04 -38.29 21.06
CA ASP A 3 -34.28 -38.72 19.66
C ASP A 3 -34.42 -37.54 18.69
N PHE A 4 -34.97 -36.42 19.18
CA PHE A 4 -35.06 -35.17 18.42
C PHE A 4 -33.67 -34.56 18.20
N LEU A 5 -32.83 -34.54 19.24
CA LEU A 5 -31.44 -34.07 19.12
C LEU A 5 -30.62 -34.97 18.19
N ALA A 6 -30.82 -36.29 18.22
CA ALA A 6 -30.13 -37.22 17.32
C ALA A 6 -30.50 -37.01 15.84
N GLY A 7 -31.73 -36.58 15.55
CA GLY A 7 -32.16 -36.25 14.18
C GLY A 7 -31.65 -34.90 13.68
N VAL A 8 -31.58 -33.88 14.55
CA VAL A 8 -31.24 -32.50 14.16
C VAL A 8 -29.73 -32.23 14.16
N LEU A 9 -28.98 -32.86 15.05
CA LEU A 9 -27.54 -32.63 15.23
C LEU A 9 -26.71 -32.86 13.96
N PRO A 10 -26.93 -33.92 13.14
CA PRO A 10 -26.17 -34.13 11.92
C PRO A 10 -26.40 -33.03 10.89
N GLY A 11 -27.64 -32.56 10.77
CA GLY A 11 -28.01 -31.45 9.88
C GLY A 11 -27.33 -30.15 10.30
N ALA A 12 -27.34 -29.85 11.60
CA ALA A 12 -26.68 -28.67 12.15
C ALA A 12 -25.15 -28.67 11.96
N LEU A 13 -24.51 -29.85 12.07
CA LEU A 13 -23.07 -29.99 11.81
C LEU A 13 -22.74 -29.83 10.32
N ALA A 14 -23.56 -30.40 9.45
CA ALA A 14 -23.38 -30.28 8.00
C ALA A 14 -23.54 -28.83 7.52
N THR A 15 -24.50 -28.08 8.06
CA THR A 15 -24.66 -26.65 7.72
C THR A 15 -23.49 -25.83 8.23
N LEU A 16 -23.04 -26.07 9.47
CA LEU A 16 -21.87 -25.38 10.03
C LEU A 16 -20.60 -25.63 9.19
N GLN A 17 -20.37 -26.87 8.79
CA GLN A 17 -19.26 -27.24 7.92
C GLN A 17 -19.39 -26.55 6.56
N GLY A 18 -20.59 -26.53 5.97
CA GLY A 18 -20.86 -25.84 4.71
C GLY A 18 -20.55 -24.34 4.77
N VAL A 19 -20.95 -23.67 5.86
CA VAL A 19 -20.65 -22.25 6.10
C VAL A 19 -19.14 -22.02 6.24
N LEU A 20 -18.44 -22.87 7.01
CA LEU A 20 -16.99 -22.76 7.19
C LEU A 20 -16.23 -22.95 5.87
N VAL A 21 -16.59 -23.97 5.09
CA VAL A 21 -15.95 -24.28 3.81
C VAL A 21 -16.22 -23.16 2.81
N SER A 22 -17.47 -22.74 2.64
CA SER A 22 -17.84 -21.66 1.70
C SER A 22 -17.16 -20.33 2.06
N SER A 23 -17.17 -19.96 3.35
CA SER A 23 -16.49 -18.75 3.82
C SER A 23 -14.98 -18.82 3.58
N GLY A 24 -14.36 -19.96 3.87
CA GLY A 24 -12.94 -20.20 3.63
C GLY A 24 -12.56 -20.06 2.15
N VAL A 25 -13.38 -20.63 1.24
CA VAL A 25 -13.15 -20.52 -0.21
C VAL A 25 -13.25 -19.06 -0.68
N ILE A 26 -14.27 -18.32 -0.23
CA ILE A 26 -14.43 -16.90 -0.61
C ILE A 26 -13.26 -16.07 -0.10
N LEU A 27 -12.83 -16.28 1.15
CA LEU A 27 -11.67 -15.59 1.71
C LEU A 27 -10.39 -15.92 0.93
N ALA A 28 -10.15 -17.18 0.61
CA ALA A 28 -8.99 -17.58 -0.18
C ALA A 28 -8.97 -16.92 -1.56
N LEU A 29 -10.12 -16.87 -2.25
CA LEU A 29 -10.26 -16.18 -3.53
C LEU A 29 -10.04 -14.67 -3.39
N PHE A 30 -10.60 -14.05 -2.36
CA PHE A 30 -10.46 -12.62 -2.12
C PHE A 30 -9.02 -12.24 -1.79
N LEU A 31 -8.37 -12.93 -0.86
CA LEU A 31 -6.96 -12.72 -0.52
C LEU A 31 -6.07 -12.99 -1.74
N GLY A 32 -6.32 -14.08 -2.45
CA GLY A 32 -5.61 -14.42 -3.68
C GLY A 32 -5.71 -13.31 -4.71
N PHE A 33 -6.92 -12.81 -4.98
CA PHE A 33 -7.17 -11.70 -5.90
C PHE A 33 -6.48 -10.41 -5.45
N CYS A 34 -6.62 -10.03 -4.18
CA CYS A 34 -5.96 -8.86 -3.62
C CYS A 34 -4.44 -8.94 -3.78
N VAL A 35 -3.83 -10.09 -3.49
CA VAL A 35 -2.38 -10.27 -3.63
C VAL A 35 -1.97 -10.27 -5.10
N LEU A 36 -2.65 -11.04 -5.97
CA LEU A 36 -2.30 -11.14 -7.40
C LEU A 36 -2.40 -9.79 -8.12
N LEU A 37 -3.41 -8.98 -7.80
CA LEU A 37 -3.58 -7.67 -8.42
C LEU A 37 -2.74 -6.56 -7.80
N ASN A 38 -2.34 -6.67 -6.52
CA ASN A 38 -1.45 -5.69 -5.90
C ASN A 38 0.04 -6.00 -6.09
N LEU A 39 0.41 -7.25 -6.37
CA LEU A 39 1.77 -7.64 -6.78
C LEU A 39 2.34 -6.78 -7.93
N PRO A 40 1.63 -6.55 -9.05
CA PRO A 40 2.11 -5.67 -10.10
C PRO A 40 2.20 -4.20 -9.68
N LYS A 41 1.47 -3.78 -8.63
CA LYS A 41 1.58 -2.43 -8.05
C LYS A 41 2.88 -2.26 -7.25
N LEU A 42 3.40 -3.35 -6.68
CA LEU A 42 4.71 -3.41 -6.02
C LEU A 42 5.89 -3.53 -7.01
N ARG A 43 5.66 -3.32 -8.33
CA ARG A 43 6.70 -3.38 -9.35
C ARG A 43 7.93 -2.57 -8.93
N ARG A 44 9.10 -3.22 -9.01
CA ARG A 44 10.40 -2.59 -8.79
C ARG A 44 10.55 -1.38 -9.70
N SER A 45 10.94 -0.27 -9.09
CA SER A 45 11.41 0.93 -9.77
C SER A 45 12.76 0.63 -10.45
N GLY A 46 12.98 1.15 -11.66
CA GLY A 46 14.21 0.99 -12.45
C GLY A 46 14.01 1.20 -13.95
N GLN A 47 15.09 1.09 -14.73
CA GLN A 47 15.11 1.37 -16.19
C GLN A 47 14.10 0.56 -17.01
N HIS A 48 13.67 -0.61 -16.51
CA HIS A 48 12.69 -1.48 -17.17
C HIS A 48 11.24 -1.26 -16.67
N SER A 49 11.02 -0.27 -15.79
CA SER A 49 9.67 0.14 -15.40
C SER A 49 8.94 0.74 -16.60
N ARG A 50 7.65 0.41 -16.76
CA ARG A 50 6.80 1.00 -17.81
C ARG A 50 6.41 2.45 -17.51
N VAL A 51 6.60 2.88 -16.26
CA VAL A 51 6.25 4.22 -15.79
C VAL A 51 7.51 4.84 -15.21
N VAL A 52 7.95 5.94 -15.81
CA VAL A 52 9.09 6.74 -15.34
C VAL A 52 8.58 7.66 -14.23
N ARG A 53 9.07 7.48 -13.00
CA ARG A 53 8.71 8.33 -11.85
C ARG A 53 9.68 9.49 -11.64
N GLY A 54 10.87 9.41 -12.23
CA GLY A 54 11.90 10.44 -12.15
C GLY A 54 13.04 10.20 -13.14
N LEU A 55 13.86 11.23 -13.35
CA LEU A 55 14.95 11.20 -14.33
C LEU A 55 16.04 10.17 -13.97
N GLU A 56 16.34 10.06 -12.67
CA GLU A 56 17.29 9.06 -12.12
C GLU A 56 16.89 7.62 -12.49
N GLU A 57 15.60 7.33 -12.56
CA GLU A 57 15.08 6.00 -12.92
C GLU A 57 15.38 5.66 -14.40
N VAL A 58 15.39 6.66 -15.28
CA VAL A 58 15.78 6.52 -16.70
C VAL A 58 17.28 6.36 -16.85
N MET A 59 18.05 7.15 -16.10
CA MET A 59 19.51 7.09 -16.10
C MET A 59 20.08 5.83 -15.43
N GLY A 60 19.24 5.02 -14.79
CA GLY A 60 19.67 3.81 -14.06
C GLY A 60 20.31 4.12 -12.71
N GLY A 61 20.15 5.35 -12.23
CA GLY A 61 20.52 5.76 -10.90
C GLY A 61 19.68 5.05 -9.85
N ARG A 62 20.30 4.70 -8.72
CA ARG A 62 19.58 4.14 -7.57
C ARG A 62 18.72 5.25 -6.94
N GLN A 63 17.42 5.03 -6.78
CA GLN A 63 16.57 5.97 -6.04
C GLN A 63 17.09 6.10 -4.62
N THR A 64 17.73 7.23 -4.34
CA THR A 64 18.29 7.54 -3.02
C THR A 64 17.34 8.56 -2.40
N TYR A 65 16.57 8.10 -1.42
CA TYR A 65 15.71 9.00 -0.66
C TYR A 65 16.59 9.89 0.20
N LEU A 66 16.36 11.20 0.09
CA LEU A 66 17.01 12.19 0.94
C LEU A 66 16.47 12.07 2.37
N ALA A 67 17.34 12.32 3.35
CA ALA A 67 16.94 12.36 4.75
C ALA A 67 15.90 13.49 4.99
N PRO A 68 15.06 13.41 6.04
CA PRO A 68 14.01 14.41 6.29
C PRO A 68 14.53 15.85 6.37
N ASP A 69 15.76 15.99 6.86
CA ASP A 69 16.55 17.19 7.10
C ASP A 69 17.50 17.55 5.95
N ALA A 70 17.59 16.72 4.91
CA ALA A 70 18.39 17.02 3.75
C ALA A 70 17.75 18.15 2.91
N PRO A 71 18.56 19.08 2.37
CA PRO A 71 18.06 20.25 1.65
C PRO A 71 17.25 19.82 0.42
N ARG A 72 15.99 20.24 0.34
CA ARG A 72 15.01 19.72 -0.64
C ARG A 72 15.01 20.47 -1.98
N GLY A 73 16.18 20.91 -2.42
CA GLY A 73 16.33 21.62 -3.70
C GLY A 73 15.50 22.90 -3.77
N THR A 74 14.67 23.04 -4.81
CA THR A 74 13.89 24.26 -5.08
C THR A 74 12.87 24.63 -4.00
N VAL A 75 12.47 23.68 -3.15
CA VAL A 75 11.58 23.96 -2.01
C VAL A 75 12.30 24.68 -0.87
N ASP A 76 13.59 24.41 -0.68
CA ASP A 76 14.44 25.12 0.30
C ASP A 76 15.05 26.42 -0.27
N GLN A 77 14.87 26.70 -1.57
CA GLN A 77 15.35 27.95 -2.17
C GLN A 77 14.67 29.20 -1.61
N LEU A 78 13.51 29.07 -0.97
CA LEU A 78 12.83 30.18 -0.31
C LEU A 78 13.36 30.46 1.10
N ARG A 79 14.22 29.58 1.63
CA ARG A 79 14.81 29.68 2.96
C ARG A 79 16.25 30.19 2.92
N THR A 80 16.56 31.06 1.95
CA THR A 80 17.85 31.73 1.89
C THR A 80 17.83 32.97 2.77
N PRO A 81 18.96 33.35 3.39
CA PRO A 81 19.00 34.48 4.31
C PRO A 81 18.53 35.79 3.65
N GLU A 82 18.80 35.98 2.36
CA GLU A 82 18.42 37.19 1.63
C GLU A 82 16.90 37.34 1.47
N LEU A 83 16.19 36.22 1.28
CA LEU A 83 14.73 36.21 1.17
C LEU A 83 14.06 36.38 2.53
N LEU A 84 14.62 35.77 3.58
CA LEU A 84 14.12 35.93 4.95
C LEU A 84 14.29 37.37 5.45
N GLU A 85 15.40 38.02 5.13
CA GLU A 85 15.62 39.45 5.42
C GLU A 85 14.66 40.36 4.65
N ALA A 86 14.36 40.02 3.39
CA ALA A 86 13.39 40.77 2.59
C ALA A 86 11.96 40.62 3.13
N GLU A 87 11.56 39.42 3.57
CA GLU A 87 10.27 39.18 4.22
C GLU A 87 10.16 39.93 5.55
N ALA A 88 11.20 39.84 6.40
CA ALA A 88 11.24 40.53 7.69
C ALA A 88 11.09 42.05 7.56
N ARG A 89 11.70 42.65 6.53
CA ARG A 89 11.53 44.08 6.21
C ARG A 89 10.13 44.45 5.73
N LYS A 90 9.41 43.51 5.10
CA LYS A 90 8.07 43.74 4.55
C LYS A 90 6.98 43.55 5.61
N SER A 91 7.23 42.73 6.63
CA SER A 91 6.33 42.47 7.76
C SER A 91 6.48 43.44 8.93
N ALA A 92 7.50 44.31 8.92
CA ALA A 92 7.71 45.39 9.88
C ALA A 92 6.97 46.66 9.45
#